data_AF-A0A535L4F0-F1
#
_entry.id   AF-A0A535L4F0-F1
#
_cell.length_a   1.000
_cell.length_b   1.000
_cell.length_c   1.000
_cell.angle_alpha   90.00
_cell.angle_beta   90.00
_cell.angle_gamma   90.00
#
_symmetry.space_group_name_H-M   'P 1'
#
loop_
_entity.id
_entity.type
_entity.pdbx_description
1 polymer ?
#
loop_
_entity_poly.entity_id
_entity_poly.type
_entity_poly.pdbx_seq_one_letter_code
_entity_poly.pdbx_strand_id
1 'polypeptide(L)'
;MTSITVAQRHAKRGILPVSIFMVIMLLLSACGADPQTQQQANSSKSDLDRLISQAQSIGVPGTMLKPIIQQEAALTHSSAPLTIFSGQPATDYYNNLALRYKLLAVQVRGMQTQVTQQFDYRAALDIQDLENALAQRQAQNFIEAKTFSKQLTQYQNQLAKAQYPKDYTQISYNAKQSTLALQLLGPAYDNLMALQKNIEQLQASHVDTTALSQQYQQDLQLFRNANKPEDFSQLIDQSTTQLQATADFSIQAIPYVGAAKLREFSADIIKLKQYGQNTTNYEHSLNADQTALAQARSITIKRSPAGAMPTSIMTPSTVEPTTWTTSMVLMAQGRTATRLYSMRNPPSSHRTTNLRLILLMEISCTCVRWRPITKTKRLITSLMQPIFS
;
A
#
# COMPACT_ATOMS: atom_id res chain seq x y z
N MET A 1 -7.90 -15.46 -91.22
CA MET A 1 -7.04 -16.10 -92.24
C MET A 1 -5.65 -16.15 -91.63
N THR A 2 -5.10 -17.26 -91.16
CA THR A 2 -4.85 -18.52 -91.86
C THR A 2 -4.76 -19.66 -90.86
N SER A 3 -5.49 -20.73 -91.17
CA SER A 3 -5.49 -22.05 -90.54
C SER A 3 -4.26 -22.85 -91.00
N ILE A 4 -3.63 -23.59 -90.09
CA ILE A 4 -2.81 -24.76 -90.44
C ILE A 4 -3.14 -25.91 -89.49
N THR A 5 -3.81 -26.91 -90.07
CA THR A 5 -4.02 -28.28 -89.60
C THR A 5 -2.83 -29.16 -89.97
N VAL A 6 -2.26 -29.94 -89.03
CA VAL A 6 -1.46 -31.16 -89.28
C VAL A 6 -1.63 -32.08 -88.05
N ALA A 7 -2.52 -33.07 -88.14
CA ALA A 7 -2.28 -34.50 -88.41
C ALA A 7 -1.87 -35.34 -87.19
N GLN A 8 -2.84 -36.10 -86.69
CA GLN A 8 -2.65 -37.26 -85.82
C GLN A 8 -1.88 -38.36 -86.56
N ARG A 9 -0.87 -38.95 -85.90
CA ARG A 9 -0.41 -40.31 -86.20
C ARG A 9 -0.41 -41.14 -84.93
N HIS A 10 -1.25 -42.16 -84.92
CA HIS A 10 -1.15 -43.32 -84.05
C HIS A 10 0.14 -44.08 -84.35
N ALA A 11 0.95 -44.36 -83.33
CA ALA A 11 1.84 -45.51 -83.32
C ALA A 11 2.26 -45.88 -81.88
N LYS A 12 1.95 -47.12 -81.51
CA LYS A 12 2.61 -47.96 -80.48
C LYS A 12 2.38 -47.59 -79.01
N ARG A 13 1.17 -47.96 -78.56
CA ARG A 13 0.92 -48.59 -77.25
C ARG A 13 1.93 -49.74 -77.05
N GLY A 14 2.65 -49.76 -75.92
CA GLY A 14 3.39 -50.98 -75.53
C GLY A 14 4.51 -50.84 -74.49
N ILE A 15 4.98 -49.64 -74.12
CA ILE A 15 6.10 -49.49 -73.16
C ILE A 15 5.88 -48.29 -72.22
N LEU A 16 4.68 -48.17 -71.65
CA LEU A 16 4.35 -47.14 -70.64
C LEU A 16 3.79 -47.69 -69.31
N PRO A 17 3.16 -48.88 -69.21
CA PRO A 17 2.69 -49.36 -67.91
C PRO A 17 3.81 -49.92 -67.01
N VAL A 18 4.95 -50.34 -67.58
CA VAL A 18 6.06 -50.96 -66.80
C VAL A 18 6.88 -49.92 -66.03
N SER A 19 7.07 -48.71 -66.57
CA SER A 19 7.80 -47.63 -65.88
C SER A 19 6.98 -47.01 -64.73
N ILE A 20 5.65 -46.90 -64.89
CA ILE A 20 4.75 -46.40 -63.84
C ILE A 20 4.64 -47.39 -62.68
N PHE A 21 4.59 -48.71 -62.95
CA PHE A 21 4.54 -49.73 -61.89
C PHE A 21 5.86 -49.84 -61.10
N MET A 22 7.00 -49.61 -61.77
CA MET A 22 8.32 -49.62 -61.13
C MET A 22 8.57 -48.38 -60.25
N VAL A 23 8.06 -47.21 -60.66
CA VAL A 23 8.09 -45.97 -59.84
C VAL A 23 7.14 -46.08 -58.63
N ILE A 24 5.97 -46.71 -58.77
CA ILE A 24 5.03 -46.92 -57.65
C ILE A 24 5.57 -47.96 -56.65
N MET A 25 6.27 -49.00 -57.09
CA MET A 25 6.95 -49.96 -56.20
C MET A 25 8.15 -49.34 -55.46
N LEU A 26 8.91 -48.44 -56.10
CA LEU A 26 9.98 -47.67 -55.45
C LEU A 26 9.43 -46.65 -54.43
N LEU A 27 8.24 -46.10 -54.64
CA LEU A 27 7.56 -45.20 -53.70
C LEU A 27 6.99 -45.93 -52.48
N LEU A 28 6.65 -47.22 -52.59
CA LEU A 28 6.14 -48.03 -51.47
C LEU A 28 7.25 -48.52 -50.53
N SER A 29 8.47 -48.75 -51.03
CA SER A 29 9.65 -49.06 -50.22
C SER A 29 10.27 -47.84 -49.51
N ALA A 30 9.81 -46.62 -49.81
CA ALA A 30 10.28 -45.37 -49.19
C ALA A 30 9.52 -45.01 -47.89
N CYS A 31 8.53 -45.80 -47.48
CA CYS A 31 7.84 -45.65 -46.19
C CYS A 31 8.53 -46.54 -45.14
N GLY A 32 9.82 -46.27 -44.87
CA GLY A 32 10.66 -47.14 -44.03
C GLY A 32 10.46 -47.00 -42.53
N ALA A 33 9.80 -45.95 -42.03
CA ALA A 33 9.62 -45.75 -40.59
C ALA A 33 8.46 -46.59 -40.03
N ASP A 34 8.62 -47.17 -38.84
CA ASP A 34 7.53 -47.84 -38.13
C ASP A 34 6.43 -46.82 -37.74
N PRO A 35 5.21 -46.91 -38.30
CA PRO A 35 4.12 -45.98 -38.02
C PRO A 35 3.78 -45.90 -36.52
N GLN A 36 4.02 -46.98 -35.76
CA GLN A 36 3.74 -47.00 -34.33
C GLN A 36 4.64 -46.03 -33.55
N THR A 37 5.92 -45.91 -33.93
CA THR A 37 6.86 -44.99 -33.26
C THR A 37 6.52 -43.52 -33.51
N GLN A 38 6.09 -43.20 -34.73
CA GLN A 38 5.60 -41.86 -35.07
C GLN A 38 4.32 -41.52 -34.29
N GLN A 39 3.37 -42.46 -34.22
CA GLN A 39 2.14 -42.27 -33.44
C GLN A 39 2.44 -42.09 -31.94
N GLN A 40 3.42 -42.83 -31.40
CA GLN A 40 3.83 -42.69 -30.00
C GLN A 40 4.46 -41.31 -29.70
N ALA A 41 5.27 -40.78 -30.62
CA ALA A 41 5.84 -39.44 -30.50
C ALA A 41 4.74 -38.36 -30.50
N ASN A 42 3.76 -38.47 -31.41
CA ASN A 42 2.62 -37.55 -31.47
C ASN A 42 1.73 -37.61 -30.22
N SER A 43 1.46 -38.81 -29.70
CA SER A 43 0.73 -38.97 -28.43
C SER A 43 1.48 -38.35 -27.26
N SER A 44 2.80 -38.57 -27.18
CA SER A 44 3.64 -38.01 -26.11
C SER A 44 3.70 -36.49 -26.18
N LYS A 45 3.70 -35.92 -27.38
CA LYS A 45 3.59 -34.47 -27.60
C LYS A 45 2.25 -33.94 -27.10
N SER A 46 1.13 -34.54 -27.52
CA SER A 46 -0.21 -34.11 -27.08
C SER A 46 -0.38 -34.21 -25.56
N ASP A 47 0.24 -35.19 -24.92
CA ASP A 47 0.26 -35.30 -23.46
C ASP A 47 1.03 -34.15 -22.80
N LEU A 48 2.18 -33.77 -23.35
CA LEU A 48 2.95 -32.61 -22.89
C LEU A 48 2.16 -31.30 -23.07
N ASP A 49 1.60 -31.07 -24.27
CA ASP A 49 0.78 -29.89 -24.59
C ASP A 49 -0.36 -29.73 -23.57
N ARG A 50 -1.05 -30.84 -23.25
CA ARG A 50 -2.13 -30.88 -22.25
C ARG A 50 -1.62 -30.54 -20.84
N LEU A 51 -0.46 -31.07 -20.44
CA LEU A 51 0.13 -30.78 -19.12
C LEU A 51 0.56 -29.31 -18.98
N ILE A 52 1.13 -28.72 -20.04
CA ILE A 52 1.50 -27.30 -20.07
C ILE A 52 0.23 -26.44 -19.93
N SER A 53 -0.80 -26.75 -20.72
CA SER A 53 -2.10 -26.06 -20.63
C SER A 53 -2.73 -26.20 -19.25
N GLN A 54 -2.70 -27.40 -18.67
CA GLN A 54 -3.18 -27.64 -17.31
C GLN A 54 -2.38 -26.82 -16.29
N ALA A 55 -1.04 -26.82 -16.37
CA ALA A 55 -0.17 -26.05 -15.47
C ALA A 55 -0.54 -24.56 -15.47
N GLN A 56 -0.78 -23.98 -16.66
CA GLN A 56 -1.23 -22.59 -16.79
C GLN A 56 -2.61 -22.39 -16.15
N SER A 57 -3.56 -23.31 -16.40
CA SER A 57 -4.93 -23.21 -15.88
C SER A 57 -5.04 -23.30 -14.34
N ILE A 58 -4.07 -23.95 -13.69
CA ILE A 58 -3.97 -24.02 -12.23
C ILE A 58 -3.14 -22.85 -11.65
N GLY A 59 -2.59 -21.98 -12.49
CA GLY A 59 -1.90 -20.75 -12.08
C GLY A 59 -0.38 -20.84 -12.00
N VAL A 60 0.25 -21.82 -12.64
CA VAL A 60 1.72 -21.81 -12.79
C VAL A 60 2.11 -20.63 -13.70
N PRO A 61 3.01 -19.73 -13.27
CA PRO A 61 3.43 -18.59 -14.08
C PRO A 61 4.05 -19.03 -15.42
N GLY A 62 3.65 -18.37 -16.50
CA GLY A 62 4.22 -18.63 -17.84
C GLY A 62 5.73 -18.39 -17.90
N THR A 63 6.26 -17.50 -17.05
CA THR A 63 7.71 -17.27 -16.89
C THR A 63 8.45 -18.52 -16.41
N MET A 64 7.84 -19.34 -15.56
CA MET A 64 8.42 -20.60 -15.08
C MET A 64 8.30 -21.71 -16.13
N LEU A 65 7.23 -21.74 -16.92
CA LEU A 65 7.02 -22.74 -17.99
C LEU A 65 7.83 -22.46 -19.27
N LYS A 66 8.27 -21.21 -19.48
CA LYS A 66 9.02 -20.76 -20.67
C LYS A 66 10.15 -21.70 -21.13
N PRO A 67 11.08 -22.18 -20.26
CA PRO A 67 12.14 -23.08 -20.70
C PRO A 67 11.62 -24.42 -21.25
N ILE A 68 10.52 -24.94 -20.73
CA ILE A 68 9.91 -26.19 -21.21
C ILE A 68 9.26 -25.96 -22.57
N ILE A 69 8.50 -24.87 -22.72
CA ILE A 69 7.85 -24.48 -23.98
C ILE A 69 8.90 -24.25 -25.08
N GLN A 70 10.05 -23.65 -24.74
CA GLN A 70 11.16 -23.46 -25.68
C GLN A 70 11.79 -24.80 -26.11
N GLN A 71 11.95 -25.75 -25.19
CA GLN A 71 12.46 -27.08 -25.51
C GLN A 71 11.47 -27.86 -26.39
N GLU A 72 10.17 -27.81 -26.09
CA GLU A 72 9.13 -28.39 -26.93
C GLU A 72 9.12 -27.80 -28.35
N ALA A 73 9.23 -26.47 -28.47
CA ALA A 73 9.32 -25.81 -29.76
C ALA A 73 10.55 -26.29 -30.54
N ALA A 74 11.72 -26.41 -29.91
CA ALA A 74 12.94 -26.91 -30.57
C ALA A 74 12.78 -28.35 -31.09
N LEU A 75 12.06 -29.20 -30.35
CA LEU A 75 11.75 -30.58 -30.75
C LEU A 75 10.70 -30.66 -31.86
N THR A 76 9.76 -29.72 -31.91
CA THR A 76 8.74 -29.66 -32.95
C THR A 76 9.32 -29.23 -34.30
N HIS A 77 10.37 -28.39 -34.28
CA HIS A 77 11.06 -27.92 -35.48
C HIS A 77 12.18 -28.84 -35.97
N SER A 78 12.45 -29.97 -35.29
CA SER A 78 13.37 -30.98 -35.83
C SER A 78 12.68 -31.83 -36.90
N SER A 79 13.44 -32.33 -37.86
CA SER A 79 12.96 -33.18 -38.95
C SER A 79 13.56 -34.58 -38.87
N ALA A 80 12.80 -35.58 -39.26
CA ALA A 80 13.30 -36.95 -39.37
C ALA A 80 14.39 -37.04 -40.45
N PRO A 81 15.46 -37.84 -40.23
CA PRO A 81 16.49 -38.04 -41.24
C PRO A 81 15.92 -38.72 -42.48
N LEU A 82 16.44 -38.36 -43.66
CA LEU A 82 16.09 -39.02 -44.92
C LEU A 82 16.61 -40.46 -44.90
N THR A 83 15.72 -41.43 -45.04
CA THR A 83 16.05 -42.86 -45.04
C THR A 83 15.95 -43.43 -46.46
N ILE A 84 17.09 -43.82 -47.04
CA ILE A 84 17.17 -44.37 -48.41
C ILE A 84 17.30 -45.91 -48.40
N PHE A 85 17.89 -46.47 -47.35
CA PHE A 85 18.27 -47.90 -47.30
C PHE A 85 17.74 -48.66 -46.07
N SER A 86 17.35 -47.96 -45.00
CA SER A 86 16.79 -48.58 -43.80
C SER A 86 15.86 -47.62 -43.05
N GLY A 87 14.80 -48.16 -42.46
CA GLY A 87 13.86 -47.42 -41.62
C GLY A 87 14.39 -46.96 -40.26
N GLN A 88 15.45 -47.62 -39.80
CA GLN A 88 15.97 -47.52 -38.43
C GLN A 88 16.28 -46.08 -38.00
N PRO A 89 16.94 -45.22 -38.81
CA PRO A 89 17.21 -43.84 -38.41
C PRO A 89 15.95 -43.00 -38.16
N ALA A 90 14.87 -43.25 -38.91
CA ALA A 90 13.60 -42.58 -38.70
C ALA A 90 12.88 -43.12 -37.45
N THR A 91 12.91 -44.45 -37.25
CA THR A 91 12.39 -45.10 -36.04
C THR A 91 13.11 -44.60 -34.78
N ASP A 92 14.43 -44.52 -34.79
CA ASP A 92 15.26 -44.01 -33.68
C ASP A 92 14.97 -42.54 -33.39
N TYR A 93 14.78 -41.73 -34.45
CA TYR A 93 14.37 -40.34 -34.33
C TYR A 93 13.03 -40.19 -33.58
N TYR A 94 11.98 -40.91 -34.00
CA TYR A 94 10.67 -40.83 -33.34
C TYR A 94 10.69 -41.40 -31.92
N ASN A 95 11.45 -42.46 -31.67
CA ASN A 95 11.66 -42.98 -30.31
C ASN A 95 12.34 -41.95 -29.40
N ASN A 96 13.39 -41.26 -29.89
CA ASN A 96 14.05 -40.20 -29.14
C ASN A 96 13.11 -39.02 -28.87
N LEU A 97 12.33 -38.64 -29.87
CA LEU A 97 11.35 -37.56 -29.76
C LEU A 97 10.28 -37.87 -28.70
N ALA A 98 9.72 -39.08 -28.72
CA ALA A 98 8.78 -39.54 -27.72
C ALA A 98 9.37 -39.53 -26.29
N LEU A 99 10.62 -39.99 -26.14
CA LEU A 99 11.32 -39.99 -24.84
C LEU A 99 11.55 -38.56 -24.32
N ARG A 100 11.93 -37.62 -25.19
CA ARG A 100 12.12 -36.22 -24.82
C ARG A 100 10.81 -35.54 -24.42
N TYR A 101 9.71 -35.76 -25.14
CA TYR A 101 8.40 -35.24 -24.72
C TYR A 101 7.97 -35.80 -23.37
N LYS A 102 8.18 -37.10 -23.11
CA LYS A 102 7.92 -37.70 -21.80
C LYS A 102 8.78 -37.09 -20.68
N LEU A 103 10.06 -36.80 -20.95
CA LEU A 103 10.93 -36.12 -19.98
C LEU A 103 10.39 -34.72 -19.65
N LEU A 104 10.04 -33.93 -20.66
CA LEU A 104 9.43 -32.60 -20.46
C LEU A 104 8.13 -32.70 -19.68
N ALA A 105 7.30 -33.71 -19.93
CA ALA A 105 6.05 -33.93 -19.19
C ALA A 105 6.30 -34.17 -17.69
N VAL A 106 7.35 -34.94 -17.34
CA VAL A 106 7.78 -35.12 -15.94
C VAL A 106 8.26 -33.79 -15.34
N GLN A 107 9.01 -32.97 -16.10
CA GLN A 107 9.44 -31.65 -15.64
C GLN A 107 8.25 -30.71 -15.35
N VAL A 108 7.23 -30.71 -16.21
CA VAL A 108 6.01 -29.92 -15.98
C VAL A 108 5.32 -30.33 -14.68
N ARG A 109 5.16 -31.65 -14.44
CA ARG A 109 4.54 -32.16 -13.21
C ARG A 109 5.36 -31.81 -11.96
N GLY A 110 6.69 -31.95 -12.03
CA GLY A 110 7.58 -31.56 -10.94
C GLY A 110 7.48 -30.07 -10.63
N MET A 111 7.42 -29.23 -11.67
CA MET A 111 7.24 -27.79 -11.54
C MET A 111 5.89 -27.43 -10.93
N GLN A 112 4.80 -28.08 -11.34
CA GLN A 112 3.48 -27.87 -10.73
C GLN A 112 3.56 -28.10 -9.21
N THR A 113 4.14 -29.22 -8.76
CA THR A 113 4.30 -29.50 -7.33
C THR A 113 5.16 -28.46 -6.61
N GLN A 114 6.32 -28.11 -7.18
CA GLN A 114 7.24 -27.13 -6.59
C GLN A 114 6.60 -25.75 -6.44
N VAL A 115 5.93 -25.27 -7.49
CA VAL A 115 5.27 -23.95 -7.50
C VAL A 115 4.10 -23.93 -6.53
N THR A 116 3.31 -25.00 -6.46
CA THR A 116 2.24 -25.14 -5.47
C THR A 116 2.80 -25.03 -4.05
N GLN A 117 3.84 -25.78 -3.71
CA GLN A 117 4.47 -25.73 -2.38
C GLN A 117 5.06 -24.35 -2.06
N GLN A 118 5.70 -23.71 -3.03
CA GLN A 118 6.26 -22.37 -2.87
C GLN A 118 5.17 -21.34 -2.57
N PHE A 119 4.05 -21.39 -3.28
CA PHE A 119 2.95 -20.45 -3.08
C PHE A 119 2.15 -20.75 -1.82
N ASP A 120 1.99 -22.02 -1.44
CA ASP A 120 1.45 -22.42 -0.14
C ASP A 120 2.24 -21.80 1.02
N TYR A 121 3.55 -22.04 1.04
CA TYR A 121 4.43 -21.45 2.04
C TYR A 121 4.36 -19.92 2.07
N ARG A 122 4.33 -19.27 0.90
CA ARG A 122 4.22 -17.81 0.82
C ARG A 122 2.88 -17.30 1.36
N ALA A 123 1.77 -17.96 1.03
CA ALA A 123 0.45 -17.60 1.53
C ALA A 123 0.36 -17.75 3.06
N ALA A 124 0.97 -18.80 3.62
CA ALA A 124 1.05 -18.99 5.06
C ALA A 124 1.84 -17.85 5.76
N LEU A 125 2.98 -17.45 5.20
CA LEU A 125 3.74 -16.29 5.71
C LEU A 125 2.93 -14.98 5.65
N ASP A 126 2.24 -14.73 4.54
CA ASP A 126 1.45 -13.50 4.39
C ASP A 126 0.24 -13.49 5.34
N ILE A 127 -0.34 -14.65 5.66
CA ILE A 127 -1.36 -14.79 6.71
C ILE A 127 -0.76 -14.53 8.10
N GLN A 128 0.43 -15.04 8.38
CA GLN A 128 1.12 -14.76 9.64
C GLN A 128 1.43 -13.25 9.81
N ASP A 129 1.84 -12.57 8.74
CA ASP A 129 2.04 -11.12 8.76
C ASP A 129 0.73 -10.38 9.06
N LEU A 130 -0.39 -10.84 8.50
CA LEU A 130 -1.73 -10.32 8.80
C LEU A 130 -2.11 -10.53 10.28
N GLU A 131 -1.86 -11.72 10.83
CA GLU A 131 -2.10 -12.04 12.24
C GLU A 131 -1.33 -11.09 13.17
N ASN A 132 -0.05 -10.86 12.88
CA ASN A 132 0.80 -9.97 13.65
C ASN A 132 0.31 -8.51 13.59
N ALA A 133 -0.02 -8.02 12.38
CA ALA A 133 -0.55 -6.67 12.20
C ALA A 133 -1.89 -6.49 12.93
N LEU A 134 -2.75 -7.52 12.89
CA LEU A 134 -4.03 -7.51 13.59
C LEU A 134 -3.86 -7.45 15.11
N ALA A 135 -3.00 -8.30 15.66
CA ALA A 135 -2.71 -8.32 17.09
C ALA A 135 -2.15 -6.97 17.57
N GLN A 136 -1.27 -6.35 16.78
CA GLN A 136 -0.74 -5.02 17.07
C GLN A 136 -1.86 -3.96 17.15
N ARG A 137 -2.81 -3.95 16.20
CA ARG A 137 -3.92 -2.98 16.21
C ARG A 137 -4.94 -3.26 17.32
N GLN A 138 -5.18 -4.52 17.65
CA GLN A 138 -6.01 -4.88 18.80
C GLN A 138 -5.39 -4.43 20.12
N ALA A 139 -4.07 -4.58 20.29
CA ALA A 139 -3.36 -4.08 21.48
C ALA A 139 -3.40 -2.54 21.60
N GLN A 140 -3.57 -1.84 20.48
CA GLN A 140 -3.80 -0.40 20.43
C GLN A 140 -5.28 -0.01 20.64
N ASN A 141 -6.17 -0.98 20.92
CA ASN A 141 -7.60 -0.81 21.15
C ASN A 141 -8.39 -0.25 19.95
N PHE A 142 -7.91 -0.47 18.72
CA PHE A 142 -8.69 -0.13 17.53
C PHE A 142 -9.87 -1.08 17.35
N ILE A 143 -11.09 -0.56 17.45
CA ILE A 143 -12.32 -1.36 17.31
C ILE A 143 -12.53 -1.83 15.86
N GLU A 144 -12.04 -1.07 14.89
CA GLU A 144 -12.10 -1.32 13.46
C GLU A 144 -11.29 -2.57 13.08
N ALA A 145 -10.31 -2.96 13.90
CA ALA A 145 -9.53 -4.17 13.73
C ALA A 145 -10.40 -5.45 13.71
N LYS A 146 -11.60 -5.41 14.29
CA LYS A 146 -12.53 -6.56 14.32
C LYS A 146 -12.97 -7.04 12.93
N THR A 147 -13.08 -6.14 11.96
CA THR A 147 -13.40 -6.49 10.57
C THR A 147 -12.32 -7.39 9.96
N PHE A 148 -11.05 -7.10 10.27
CA PHE A 148 -9.89 -7.87 9.80
C PHE A 148 -9.78 -9.23 10.47
N SER A 149 -10.28 -9.40 11.71
CA SER A 149 -10.37 -10.73 12.33
C SER A 149 -11.24 -11.70 11.53
N LYS A 150 -12.37 -11.22 10.99
CA LYS A 150 -13.25 -12.04 10.13
C LYS A 150 -12.57 -12.40 8.81
N GLN A 151 -11.87 -11.44 8.20
CA GLN A 151 -11.11 -11.66 6.96
C GLN A 151 -10.00 -12.70 7.17
N LEU A 152 -9.25 -12.58 8.27
CA LEU A 152 -8.21 -13.54 8.64
C LEU A 152 -8.78 -14.96 8.73
N THR A 153 -9.86 -15.17 9.48
CA THR A 153 -10.51 -16.49 9.58
C THR A 153 -10.97 -17.01 8.21
N GLN A 154 -11.47 -16.13 7.34
CA GLN A 154 -11.83 -16.51 5.97
C GLN A 154 -10.59 -16.98 5.18
N TYR A 155 -9.47 -16.26 5.27
CA TYR A 155 -8.25 -16.60 4.54
C TYR A 155 -7.61 -17.89 5.05
N GLN A 156 -7.62 -18.13 6.36
CA GLN A 156 -7.19 -19.40 6.96
C GLN A 156 -8.03 -20.57 6.45
N ASN A 157 -9.35 -20.39 6.37
CA ASN A 157 -10.26 -21.41 5.82
C ASN A 157 -10.05 -21.63 4.30
N GLN A 158 -9.71 -20.58 3.55
CA GLN A 158 -9.36 -20.70 2.13
C GLN A 158 -8.02 -21.41 1.96
N LEU A 159 -7.02 -21.12 2.79
CA LEU A 159 -5.71 -21.78 2.78
C LEU A 159 -5.85 -23.29 3.02
N ALA A 160 -6.66 -23.68 4.00
CA ALA A 160 -6.92 -25.09 4.29
C ALA A 160 -7.61 -25.87 3.15
N LYS A 161 -8.23 -25.16 2.18
CA LYS A 161 -8.92 -25.74 1.03
C LYS A 161 -8.18 -25.54 -0.29
N ALA A 162 -7.12 -24.72 -0.29
CA ALA A 162 -6.37 -24.39 -1.49
C ALA A 162 -5.61 -25.62 -1.99
N GLN A 163 -5.59 -25.79 -3.31
CA GLN A 163 -4.91 -26.92 -3.95
C GLN A 163 -4.00 -26.48 -5.08
N TYR A 164 -4.24 -25.30 -5.64
CA TYR A 164 -3.55 -24.83 -6.83
C TYR A 164 -2.80 -23.52 -6.59
N PRO A 165 -1.70 -23.27 -7.35
CA PRO A 165 -0.95 -22.02 -7.29
C PRO A 165 -1.82 -20.74 -7.35
N LYS A 166 -2.86 -20.73 -8.18
CA LYS A 166 -3.80 -19.59 -8.27
C LYS A 166 -4.57 -19.33 -6.98
N ASP A 167 -4.90 -20.37 -6.21
CA ASP A 167 -5.64 -20.23 -4.96
C ASP A 167 -4.75 -19.56 -3.91
N TYR A 168 -3.53 -20.09 -3.76
CA TYR A 168 -2.53 -19.55 -2.83
C TYR A 168 -2.11 -18.12 -3.16
N THR A 169 -1.95 -17.78 -4.44
CA THR A 169 -1.62 -16.41 -4.85
C THR A 169 -2.75 -15.43 -4.55
N GLN A 170 -4.02 -15.83 -4.75
CA GLN A 170 -5.16 -15.00 -4.37
C GLN A 170 -5.22 -14.78 -2.85
N ILE A 171 -4.97 -15.83 -2.06
CA ILE A 171 -4.93 -15.73 -0.59
C ILE A 171 -3.79 -14.81 -0.13
N SER A 172 -2.58 -15.01 -0.66
CA SER A 172 -1.41 -14.16 -0.40
C SER A 172 -1.69 -12.69 -0.73
N TYR A 173 -2.31 -12.42 -1.89
CA TYR A 173 -2.69 -11.06 -2.27
C TYR A 173 -3.68 -10.45 -1.28
N ASN A 174 -4.76 -11.17 -0.96
CA ASN A 174 -5.79 -10.68 -0.02
C ASN A 174 -5.21 -10.42 1.38
N ALA A 175 -4.36 -11.32 1.88
CA ALA A 175 -3.69 -11.16 3.17
C ALA A 175 -2.80 -9.90 3.18
N LYS A 176 -1.99 -9.68 2.12
CA LYS A 176 -1.17 -8.47 1.97
C LYS A 176 -2.01 -7.19 1.93
N GLN A 177 -3.15 -7.19 1.23
CA GLN A 177 -4.03 -6.02 1.19
C GLN A 177 -4.61 -5.72 2.59
N SER A 178 -5.06 -6.74 3.32
CA SER A 178 -5.53 -6.58 4.70
C SER A 178 -4.43 -6.11 5.65
N THR A 179 -3.20 -6.62 5.50
CA THR A 179 -2.03 -6.16 6.28
C THR A 179 -1.72 -4.70 6.00
N LEU A 180 -1.70 -4.28 4.74
CA LEU A 180 -1.47 -2.89 4.37
C LEU A 180 -2.57 -1.97 4.90
N ALA A 181 -3.83 -2.40 4.84
CA ALA A 181 -4.94 -1.65 5.41
C ALA A 181 -4.78 -1.45 6.93
N LEU A 182 -4.40 -2.50 7.66
CA LEU A 182 -4.07 -2.39 9.09
C LEU A 182 -2.86 -1.47 9.34
N GLN A 183 -1.86 -1.46 8.46
CA GLN A 183 -0.73 -0.53 8.58
C GLN A 183 -1.17 0.94 8.40
N LEU A 184 -2.09 1.20 7.48
CA LEU A 184 -2.62 2.55 7.21
C LEU A 184 -3.66 3.03 8.26
N LEU A 185 -4.28 2.11 8.99
CA LEU A 185 -5.29 2.41 10.01
C LEU A 185 -4.79 3.40 11.07
N GLY A 186 -3.58 3.21 11.60
CA GLY A 186 -3.01 4.09 12.63
C GLY A 186 -2.82 5.54 12.15
N PRO A 187 -2.06 5.77 11.07
CA PRO A 187 -1.89 7.11 10.49
C PRO A 187 -3.21 7.79 10.12
N ALA A 188 -4.19 7.04 9.60
CA ALA A 188 -5.50 7.58 9.29
C ALA A 188 -6.22 8.08 10.56
N TYR A 189 -6.17 7.32 11.65
CA TYR A 189 -6.72 7.74 12.93
C TYR A 189 -6.00 8.95 13.53
N ASP A 190 -4.66 8.97 13.48
CA ASP A 190 -3.86 10.08 14.00
C ASP A 190 -4.21 11.40 13.29
N ASN A 191 -4.42 11.36 11.98
CA ASN A 191 -4.87 12.51 11.19
C ASN A 191 -6.26 12.99 11.61
N LEU A 192 -7.21 12.08 11.86
CA LEU A 192 -8.54 12.44 12.37
C LEU A 192 -8.47 13.09 13.75
N MET A 193 -7.64 12.56 14.65
CA MET A 193 -7.46 13.14 15.98
C MET A 193 -6.80 14.52 15.92
N ALA A 194 -5.84 14.72 15.01
CA ALA A 194 -5.26 16.04 14.77
C ALA A 194 -6.31 17.04 14.24
N LEU A 195 -7.16 16.61 13.30
CA LEU A 195 -8.23 17.44 12.76
C LEU A 195 -9.24 17.84 13.85
N GLN A 196 -9.69 16.88 14.66
CA GLN A 196 -10.59 17.14 15.79
C GLN A 196 -10.00 18.19 16.74
N LYS A 197 -8.73 18.01 17.13
CA LYS A 197 -8.04 18.96 18.01
C LYS A 197 -7.96 20.36 17.42
N ASN A 198 -7.73 20.49 16.11
CA ASN A 198 -7.73 21.79 15.44
C ASN A 198 -9.13 22.43 15.40
N ILE A 199 -10.17 21.63 15.18
CA ILE A 199 -11.57 22.09 15.26
C ILE A 199 -11.88 22.62 16.67
N GLU A 200 -11.50 21.90 17.72
CA GLU A 200 -11.70 22.32 19.11
C GLU A 200 -10.97 23.64 19.42
N GLN A 201 -9.74 23.82 18.92
CA GLN A 201 -8.97 25.06 19.09
C GLN A 201 -9.61 26.25 18.36
N LEU A 202 -10.11 26.03 17.14
CA LEU A 202 -10.84 27.05 16.38
C LEU A 202 -12.15 27.43 17.07
N GLN A 203 -12.90 26.45 17.56
CA GLN A 203 -14.13 26.68 18.29
C GLN A 203 -13.88 27.45 19.60
N ALA A 204 -12.83 27.11 20.36
CA ALA A 204 -12.41 27.88 21.54
C ALA A 204 -12.05 29.35 21.19
N SER A 205 -11.58 29.56 19.96
CA SER A 205 -11.29 30.89 19.40
C SER A 205 -12.52 31.58 18.81
N HIS A 206 -13.73 31.03 19.02
CA HIS A 206 -15.01 31.58 18.53
C HIS A 206 -15.09 31.67 17.00
N VAL A 207 -14.33 30.82 16.31
CA VAL A 207 -14.44 30.64 14.85
C VAL A 207 -15.58 29.66 14.58
N ASP A 208 -16.40 29.94 13.56
CA ASP A 208 -17.45 29.00 13.13
C ASP A 208 -16.81 27.75 12.52
N THR A 209 -16.96 26.61 13.20
CA THR A 209 -16.42 25.32 12.79
C THR A 209 -17.49 24.35 12.30
N THR A 210 -18.71 24.82 12.02
CA THR A 210 -19.85 23.95 11.67
C THR A 210 -19.53 23.04 10.48
N ALA A 211 -18.99 23.60 9.40
CA ALA A 211 -18.62 22.82 8.21
C ALA A 211 -17.49 21.81 8.48
N LEU A 212 -16.43 22.24 9.18
CA LEU A 212 -15.30 21.36 9.54
C LEU A 212 -15.75 20.22 10.46
N SER A 213 -16.68 20.50 11.38
CA SER A 213 -17.22 19.51 12.31
C SER A 213 -18.06 18.47 11.57
N GLN A 214 -18.87 18.89 10.59
CA GLN A 214 -19.62 17.98 9.72
C GLN A 214 -18.68 17.09 8.90
N GLN A 215 -17.63 17.68 8.31
CA GLN A 215 -16.63 16.94 7.54
C GLN A 215 -15.88 15.91 8.38
N TYR A 216 -15.44 16.29 9.59
CA TYR A 216 -14.84 15.36 10.53
C TYR A 216 -15.76 14.17 10.87
N GLN A 217 -17.07 14.39 11.06
CA GLN A 217 -18.01 13.29 11.32
C GLN A 217 -18.16 12.35 10.12
N GLN A 218 -18.15 12.89 8.90
CA GLN A 218 -18.16 12.07 7.67
C GLN A 218 -16.88 11.25 7.56
N ASP A 219 -15.72 11.86 7.79
CA ASP A 219 -14.42 11.22 7.73
C ASP A 219 -14.26 10.13 8.81
N LEU A 220 -14.78 10.38 10.02
CA LEU A 220 -14.85 9.37 11.08
C LEU A 220 -15.75 8.19 10.70
N GLN A 221 -16.86 8.44 10.00
CA GLN A 221 -17.73 7.38 9.51
C GLN A 221 -17.05 6.58 8.39
N LEU A 222 -16.32 7.23 7.48
CA LEU A 222 -15.52 6.56 6.45
C LEU A 222 -14.45 5.69 7.10
N PHE A 223 -13.72 6.21 8.09
CA PHE A 223 -12.72 5.46 8.86
C PHE A 223 -13.30 4.19 9.49
N ARG A 224 -14.47 4.30 10.14
CA ARG A 224 -15.12 3.16 10.81
C ARG A 224 -15.58 2.06 9.84
N ASN A 225 -15.83 2.41 8.60
CA ASN A 225 -16.29 1.49 7.55
C ASN A 225 -15.17 1.00 6.64
N ALA A 226 -13.99 1.62 6.71
CA ALA A 226 -12.83 1.31 5.89
C ALA A 226 -12.32 -0.12 6.16
N ASN A 227 -12.06 -0.86 5.09
CA ASN A 227 -11.52 -2.22 5.18
C ASN A 227 -10.52 -2.56 4.08
N LYS A 228 -10.19 -1.59 3.22
CA LYS A 228 -9.17 -1.71 2.17
C LYS A 228 -8.10 -0.63 2.32
N PRO A 229 -6.89 -0.86 1.78
CA PRO A 229 -5.84 0.15 1.75
C PRO A 229 -6.29 1.47 1.10
N GLU A 230 -7.06 1.37 0.02
CA GLU A 230 -7.53 2.54 -0.73
C GLU A 230 -8.40 3.45 0.15
N ASP A 231 -9.30 2.86 0.95
CA ASP A 231 -10.17 3.61 1.87
C ASP A 231 -9.35 4.46 2.86
N PHE A 232 -8.32 3.86 3.47
CA PHE A 232 -7.45 4.56 4.41
C PHE A 232 -6.54 5.58 3.73
N SER A 233 -5.99 5.26 2.56
CA SER A 233 -5.14 6.20 1.81
C SER A 233 -5.90 7.46 1.40
N GLN A 234 -7.13 7.31 0.88
CA GLN A 234 -8.00 8.42 0.53
C GLN A 234 -8.33 9.29 1.74
N LEU A 235 -8.64 8.65 2.87
CA LEU A 235 -8.91 9.35 4.12
C LEU A 235 -7.70 10.14 4.63
N ILE A 236 -6.49 9.55 4.53
CA ILE A 236 -5.24 10.22 4.88
C ILE A 236 -5.02 11.46 4.01
N ASP A 237 -5.19 11.35 2.69
CA ASP A 237 -5.01 12.44 1.75
C ASP A 237 -6.04 13.57 1.97
N GLN A 238 -7.30 13.20 2.17
CA GLN A 238 -8.39 14.13 2.49
C GLN A 238 -8.11 14.87 3.80
N SER A 239 -7.78 14.14 4.87
CA SER A 239 -7.50 14.73 6.18
C SER A 239 -6.27 15.63 6.14
N THR A 240 -5.22 15.24 5.40
CA THR A 240 -4.01 16.07 5.23
C THR A 240 -4.34 17.38 4.53
N THR A 241 -5.15 17.32 3.47
CA THR A 241 -5.62 18.52 2.74
C THR A 241 -6.44 19.43 3.66
N GLN A 242 -7.32 18.85 4.47
CA GLN A 242 -8.14 19.61 5.43
C GLN A 242 -7.30 20.23 6.55
N LEU A 243 -6.30 19.52 7.07
CA LEU A 243 -5.36 20.04 8.06
C LEU A 243 -4.60 21.25 7.51
N GLN A 244 -4.16 21.19 6.25
CA GLN A 244 -3.48 22.29 5.57
C GLN A 244 -4.43 23.49 5.39
N ALA A 245 -5.65 23.26 4.89
CA ALA A 245 -6.65 24.32 4.73
C ALA A 245 -7.05 24.96 6.08
N THR A 246 -7.11 24.16 7.15
CA THR A 246 -7.41 24.63 8.51
C THR A 246 -6.29 25.52 9.05
N ALA A 247 -5.03 25.20 8.76
CA ALA A 247 -3.90 26.05 9.11
C ALA A 247 -3.98 27.41 8.39
N ASP A 248 -4.31 27.41 7.10
CA ASP A 248 -4.47 28.64 6.31
C ASP A 248 -5.65 29.48 6.82
N PHE A 249 -6.78 28.84 7.14
CA PHE A 249 -7.94 29.51 7.72
C PHE A 249 -7.65 30.08 9.11
N SER A 250 -6.91 29.35 9.95
CA SER A 250 -6.47 29.83 11.27
C SER A 250 -5.61 31.09 11.14
N ILE A 251 -4.69 31.13 10.17
CA ILE A 251 -3.86 32.32 9.87
C ILE A 251 -4.75 33.51 9.47
N GLN A 252 -5.80 33.27 8.68
CA GLN A 252 -6.75 34.31 8.27
C GLN A 252 -7.69 34.76 9.40
N ALA A 253 -7.97 33.88 10.37
CA ALA A 253 -8.88 34.16 11.49
C ALA A 253 -8.20 34.95 12.63
N ILE A 254 -6.88 34.84 12.81
CA ILE A 254 -6.10 35.58 13.84
C ILE A 254 -6.49 37.07 13.93
N PRO A 255 -6.54 37.84 12.82
CA PRO A 255 -6.99 39.23 12.80
C PRO A 255 -8.36 39.51 13.42
N TYR A 256 -9.31 38.58 13.28
CA TYR A 256 -10.70 38.76 13.70
C TYR A 256 -10.91 38.32 15.14
N VAL A 257 -10.38 37.16 15.50
CA VAL A 257 -10.39 36.63 16.88
C VAL A 257 -9.63 37.56 17.80
N GLY A 258 -8.44 38.03 17.39
CA GLY A 258 -7.67 39.00 18.15
C GLY A 258 -8.45 40.29 18.39
N ALA A 259 -9.13 40.82 17.36
CA ALA A 259 -9.92 42.04 17.50
C ALA A 259 -11.15 41.86 18.39
N ALA A 260 -11.76 40.67 18.42
CA ALA A 260 -12.84 40.34 19.35
C ALA A 260 -12.34 40.24 20.79
N LYS A 261 -11.23 39.56 21.04
CA LYS A 261 -10.63 39.44 22.38
C LYS A 261 -10.13 40.78 22.94
N LEU A 262 -9.58 41.65 22.10
CA LEU A 262 -9.21 43.00 22.51
C LEU A 262 -10.42 43.86 22.86
N ARG A 263 -11.57 43.67 22.19
CA ARG A 263 -12.84 44.32 22.58
C ARG A 263 -13.35 43.82 23.92
N GLU A 264 -13.29 42.51 24.16
CA GLU A 264 -13.65 41.90 25.45
C GLU A 264 -12.75 42.43 26.58
N PHE A 265 -11.42 42.45 26.36
CA PHE A 265 -10.48 42.99 27.33
C PHE A 265 -10.70 44.48 27.61
N SER A 266 -11.02 45.27 26.58
CA SER A 266 -11.40 46.67 26.74
C SER A 266 -12.67 46.84 27.59
N ALA A 267 -13.69 46.00 27.37
CA ALA A 267 -14.93 46.03 28.17
C ALA A 267 -14.68 45.68 29.64
N ASP A 268 -13.78 44.74 29.93
CA ASP A 268 -13.43 44.38 31.31
C ASP A 268 -12.60 45.46 32.02
N ILE A 269 -11.71 46.16 31.31
CA ILE A 269 -11.03 47.35 31.84
C ILE A 269 -12.04 48.42 32.25
N ILE A 270 -13.07 48.65 31.43
CA ILE A 270 -14.14 49.61 31.74
C ILE A 270 -14.88 49.21 33.03
N LYS A 271 -15.23 47.92 33.19
CA LYS A 271 -15.85 47.44 34.44
C LYS A 271 -14.94 47.63 35.65
N LEU A 272 -13.64 47.35 35.53
CA LEU A 272 -12.69 47.56 36.62
C LEU A 272 -12.59 49.04 37.04
N LYS A 273 -12.60 49.96 36.07
CA LYS A 273 -12.68 51.40 36.34
C LYS A 273 -13.95 51.78 37.10
N GLN A 274 -15.09 51.21 36.72
CA GLN A 274 -16.36 51.45 37.42
C GLN A 274 -16.31 50.99 38.89
N TYR A 275 -15.51 49.98 39.22
CA TYR A 275 -15.26 49.54 40.60
C TYR A 275 -14.13 50.30 41.31
N GLY A 276 -13.63 51.41 40.74
CA GLY A 276 -12.58 52.22 41.36
C GLY A 276 -11.18 51.59 41.35
N GLN A 277 -10.95 50.53 40.57
CA GLN A 277 -9.65 49.87 40.46
C GLN A 277 -8.69 50.67 39.57
N ASN A 278 -7.40 50.66 39.91
CA ASN A 278 -6.37 51.22 39.04
C ASN A 278 -6.14 50.30 37.84
N THR A 279 -6.37 50.84 36.63
CA THR A 279 -6.34 50.07 35.39
C THR A 279 -5.18 50.39 34.44
N THR A 280 -4.27 51.30 34.83
CA THR A 280 -3.20 51.82 33.95
C THR A 280 -2.35 50.72 33.30
N ASN A 281 -2.01 49.67 34.07
CA ASN A 281 -1.22 48.55 33.55
C ASN A 281 -2.00 47.69 32.53
N TYR A 282 -3.33 47.59 32.68
CA TYR A 282 -4.17 46.85 31.76
C TYR A 282 -4.37 47.63 30.45
N GLU A 283 -4.52 48.95 30.53
CA GLU A 283 -4.61 49.83 29.36
C GLU A 283 -3.32 49.81 28.54
N HIS A 284 -2.17 49.86 29.21
CA HIS A 284 -0.88 49.71 28.54
C HIS A 284 -0.77 48.34 27.84
N SER A 285 -1.23 47.27 28.48
CA SER A 285 -1.26 45.93 27.87
C SER A 285 -2.19 45.89 26.65
N LEU A 286 -3.39 46.48 26.75
CA LEU A 286 -4.35 46.55 25.65
C LEU A 286 -3.75 47.27 24.43
N ASN A 287 -3.08 48.40 24.62
CA ASN A 287 -2.43 49.15 23.53
C ASN A 287 -1.29 48.36 22.87
N ALA A 288 -0.48 47.66 23.68
CA ALA A 288 0.59 46.79 23.18
C ALA A 288 0.01 45.65 22.31
N ASP A 289 -1.06 45.01 22.79
CA ASP A 289 -1.69 43.89 22.09
C ASP A 289 -2.44 44.36 20.82
N GLN A 290 -3.06 45.54 20.83
CA GLN A 290 -3.64 46.17 19.63
C GLN A 290 -2.58 46.45 18.56
N THR A 291 -1.40 46.94 18.96
CA THR A 291 -0.28 47.21 18.05
C THR A 291 0.27 45.90 17.46
N ALA A 292 0.45 44.88 18.30
CA ALA A 292 0.90 43.56 17.85
C ALA A 292 -0.08 42.93 16.86
N LEU A 293 -1.39 43.04 17.10
CA LEU A 293 -2.41 42.54 16.17
C LEU A 293 -2.41 43.29 14.83
N ALA A 294 -2.22 44.60 14.85
CA ALA A 294 -2.11 45.41 13.63
C ALA A 294 -0.87 45.03 12.80
N GLN A 295 0.24 44.70 13.45
CA GLN A 295 1.45 44.18 12.79
C GLN A 295 1.26 42.76 12.26
N ALA A 296 0.53 41.90 12.96
CA ALA A 296 0.21 40.56 12.47
C ALA A 296 -0.64 40.59 11.18
N ARG A 297 -1.57 41.55 11.06
CA ARG A 297 -2.38 41.76 9.84
C ARG A 297 -1.53 42.11 8.61
N SER A 298 -0.46 42.90 8.77
CA SER A 298 0.37 43.34 7.64
C SER A 298 1.32 42.26 7.11
N ILE A 299 1.62 41.23 7.92
CA ILE A 299 2.41 40.06 7.51
C ILE A 299 1.57 39.11 6.64
N THR A 300 0.29 38.90 6.99
CA THR A 300 -0.63 38.06 6.19
C THR A 300 -0.87 38.60 4.79
N ILE A 301 -0.85 39.94 4.60
CA ILE A 301 -1.04 40.59 3.30
C ILE A 301 0.20 40.48 2.38
N LYS A 302 1.39 40.16 2.93
CA LYS A 302 2.64 40.07 2.16
C LYS A 302 2.95 38.68 1.56
N ARG A 303 2.08 37.67 1.73
CA ARG A 303 2.22 36.38 1.01
C ARG A 303 1.48 36.47 -0.33
N SER A 304 2.27 36.56 -1.40
CA SER A 304 1.89 36.69 -2.81
C SER A 304 0.82 35.68 -3.26
N PRO A 305 -0.10 36.05 -4.19
CA PRO A 305 -1.08 35.13 -4.75
C PRO A 305 -0.39 34.02 -5.58
N ALA A 306 -0.94 32.82 -5.47
CA ALA A 306 -0.55 31.64 -6.23
C ALA A 306 -0.64 31.89 -7.74
N GLY A 307 0.45 31.65 -8.45
CA GLY A 307 0.51 31.65 -9.90
C GLY A 307 1.84 31.05 -10.39
N ALA A 308 1.73 30.01 -11.22
CA ALA A 308 2.79 29.22 -11.87
C ALA A 308 3.44 28.10 -11.03
N MET A 309 2.93 26.87 -11.23
CA MET A 309 3.73 25.67 -11.06
C MET A 309 4.84 25.63 -12.12
N PRO A 310 6.05 25.19 -11.76
CA PRO A 310 6.84 24.35 -12.63
C PRO A 310 6.88 22.93 -12.06
N THR A 311 6.48 21.97 -12.88
CA THR A 311 6.81 20.56 -12.74
C THR A 311 8.32 20.40 -12.66
N SER A 312 8.85 20.03 -11.49
CA SER A 312 10.11 19.30 -11.44
C SER A 312 10.17 18.38 -10.22
N ILE A 313 10.64 17.18 -10.51
CA ILE A 313 10.78 16.01 -9.66
C ILE A 313 11.71 16.32 -8.48
N MET A 314 11.28 16.05 -7.25
CA MET A 314 12.18 16.05 -6.08
C MET A 314 11.79 14.97 -5.07
N THR A 315 12.81 14.18 -4.74
CA THR A 315 12.91 13.09 -3.76
C THR A 315 12.56 13.51 -2.32
N PRO A 316 12.22 12.56 -1.43
CA PRO A 316 11.73 12.87 -0.09
C PRO A 316 12.87 13.35 0.81
N SER A 317 12.86 14.64 1.16
CA SER A 317 13.59 15.17 2.31
C SER A 317 12.60 15.41 3.45
N THR A 318 12.91 14.84 4.61
CA THR A 318 12.27 15.04 5.90
C THR A 318 12.15 16.54 6.22
N VAL A 319 10.93 17.07 6.19
CA VAL A 319 10.61 18.40 6.72
C VAL A 319 9.69 18.18 7.90
N GLU A 320 10.17 18.45 9.11
CA GLU A 320 9.32 18.66 10.30
C GLU A 320 8.64 20.04 10.19
N PRO A 321 7.31 20.13 10.29
CA PRO A 321 6.66 21.42 10.50
C PRO A 321 5.66 21.30 11.65
N THR A 322 5.97 21.73 12.88
CA THR A 322 4.91 21.96 13.89
C THR A 322 5.26 22.76 15.14
N THR A 323 6.52 23.14 15.38
CA THR A 323 6.87 23.77 16.68
C THR A 323 6.59 25.28 16.75
N TRP A 324 6.52 26.01 15.63
CA TRP A 324 6.43 27.47 15.67
C TRP A 324 5.03 28.05 15.84
N THR A 325 4.01 27.47 15.21
CA THR A 325 2.62 27.96 15.27
C THR A 325 1.94 27.63 16.60
N THR A 326 2.19 26.43 17.13
CA THR A 326 1.71 25.99 18.44
C THR A 326 2.25 26.87 19.57
N SER A 327 3.54 27.26 19.52
CA SER A 327 4.14 28.12 20.55
C SER A 327 3.61 29.55 20.57
N MET A 328 3.23 30.15 19.44
CA MET A 328 2.66 31.51 19.44
C MET A 328 1.20 31.53 19.91
N VAL A 329 0.39 30.56 19.52
CA VAL A 329 -1.02 30.44 19.97
C VAL A 329 -1.07 30.09 21.47
N LEU A 330 -0.23 29.18 21.95
CA LEU A 330 -0.15 28.86 23.39
C LEU A 330 0.47 29.99 24.22
N MET A 331 1.43 30.77 23.71
CA MET A 331 1.93 31.94 24.43
C MET A 331 0.88 33.05 24.55
N ALA A 332 0.02 33.22 23.55
CA ALA A 332 -1.10 34.17 23.61
C ALA A 332 -2.19 33.68 24.57
N GLN A 333 -2.61 32.41 24.48
CA GLN A 333 -3.68 31.83 25.30
C GLN A 333 -3.28 31.62 26.77
N GLY A 334 -2.04 31.17 27.03
CA GLY A 334 -1.52 30.95 28.39
C GLY A 334 -1.38 32.24 29.20
N ARG A 335 -0.99 33.35 28.56
CA ARG A 335 -0.91 34.67 29.23
C ARG A 335 -2.29 35.23 29.58
N THR A 336 -3.32 34.96 28.79
CA THR A 336 -4.71 35.35 29.10
C THR A 336 -5.34 34.49 30.20
N ALA A 337 -5.12 33.17 30.22
CA ALA A 337 -5.72 32.27 31.22
C ALA A 337 -5.16 32.49 32.63
N THR A 338 -3.84 32.63 32.78
CA THR A 338 -3.21 32.94 34.09
C THR A 338 -3.64 34.32 34.61
N ARG A 339 -3.95 35.28 33.73
CA ARG A 339 -4.44 36.62 34.12
C ARG A 339 -5.91 36.65 34.50
N LEU A 340 -6.77 35.91 33.81
CA LEU A 340 -8.20 35.79 34.16
C LEU A 340 -8.40 35.11 35.52
N TYR A 341 -7.56 34.13 35.88
CA TYR A 341 -7.61 33.51 37.21
C TYR A 341 -7.23 34.48 38.34
N SER A 342 -6.26 35.37 38.09
CA SER A 342 -5.89 36.46 39.00
C SER A 342 -6.97 37.55 39.13
N MET A 343 -7.90 37.67 38.16
CA MET A 343 -9.01 38.61 38.21
C MET A 343 -10.22 38.07 39.01
N ARG A 344 -10.37 36.75 39.13
CA ARG A 344 -11.49 36.12 39.86
C ARG A 344 -11.26 35.96 41.36
N ASN A 345 -10.01 35.95 41.82
CA ASN A 345 -9.63 35.84 43.23
C ASN A 345 -8.63 36.95 43.60
N PRO A 346 -9.09 38.18 43.89
CA PRO A 346 -8.22 39.24 44.37
C PRO A 346 -7.72 38.87 45.79
N PRO A 347 -6.42 39.03 46.10
CA PRO A 347 -5.91 38.75 47.44
C PRO A 347 -6.51 39.75 48.44
N SER A 348 -7.29 39.24 49.40
CA SER A 348 -7.75 40.02 50.55
C SER A 348 -6.57 40.31 51.47
N SER A 349 -6.41 41.57 51.84
CA SER A 349 -5.38 42.04 52.75
C SER A 349 -5.68 41.55 54.17
N HIS A 350 -5.17 40.38 54.54
CA HIS A 350 -4.61 40.06 55.87
C HIS A 350 -4.31 38.55 55.95
N ARG A 351 -3.09 38.17 55.56
CA ARG A 351 -2.21 37.17 56.19
C ARG A 351 -1.10 36.85 55.21
N THR A 352 0.03 37.49 55.41
CA THR A 352 1.33 36.89 55.07
C THR A 352 1.42 35.53 55.75
N THR A 353 1.58 34.47 54.97
CA THR A 353 2.53 33.33 55.09
C THR A 353 1.90 32.10 54.45
N ASN A 354 2.66 31.38 53.61
CA ASN A 354 2.34 30.09 52.96
C ASN A 354 1.39 30.08 51.75
N LEU A 355 1.86 30.54 50.59
CA LEU A 355 1.31 30.08 49.29
C LEU A 355 2.32 30.18 48.12
N ARG A 356 3.62 30.19 48.42
CA ARG A 356 4.70 30.19 47.40
C ARG A 356 5.20 28.79 47.02
N LEU A 357 4.63 27.71 47.57
CA LEU A 357 5.17 26.36 47.40
C LEU A 357 4.34 25.38 46.55
N ILE A 358 3.15 25.73 46.07
CA ILE A 358 2.27 24.75 45.38
C ILE A 358 2.21 24.94 43.86
N LEU A 359 2.67 26.07 43.31
CA LEU A 359 2.52 26.37 41.87
C LEU A 359 3.81 26.30 41.03
N LEU A 360 4.93 25.91 41.63
CA LEU A 360 6.19 25.65 40.90
C LEU A 360 6.36 24.18 40.46
N MET A 361 5.37 23.32 40.71
CA MET A 361 5.48 21.88 40.41
C MET A 361 4.80 21.44 39.11
N GLU A 362 4.00 22.29 38.44
CA GLU A 362 3.25 21.90 37.22
C GLU A 362 3.79 22.47 35.89
N ILE A 363 4.90 23.22 35.89
CA ILE A 363 5.52 23.74 34.64
C ILE A 363 6.91 23.12 34.37
N SER A 364 7.26 22.05 35.09
CA SER A 364 8.50 21.29 34.86
C SER A 364 8.19 19.87 34.39
N CYS A 365 7.42 19.70 33.31
CA CYS A 365 7.27 18.39 32.69
C CYS A 365 6.90 18.48 31.20
N THR A 366 7.83 18.96 30.36
CA THR A 366 8.04 18.49 28.96
C THR A 366 9.13 19.32 28.30
N CYS A 367 10.39 19.05 28.65
CA CYS A 367 11.53 19.37 27.79
C CYS A 367 12.72 18.49 28.22
N VAL A 368 12.64 17.18 27.97
CA VAL A 368 13.81 16.29 28.08
C VAL A 368 14.41 16.11 26.71
N ARG A 369 15.49 16.85 26.50
CA ARG A 369 16.41 16.78 25.38
C ARG A 369 17.22 15.49 25.48
N TRP A 370 17.02 14.58 24.54
CA TRP A 370 17.88 13.40 24.35
C TRP A 370 19.22 13.82 23.72
N ARG A 371 20.33 13.54 24.41
CA ARG A 371 21.62 13.16 23.77
C ARG A 371 22.41 12.21 24.65
N PRO A 372 23.21 11.30 24.04
CA PRO A 372 23.62 10.05 24.66
C PRO A 372 24.97 10.18 25.36
N ILE A 373 25.17 9.44 26.45
CA ILE A 373 26.50 9.11 26.96
C ILE A 373 26.61 7.60 27.18
N THR A 374 27.71 7.11 26.63
CA THR A 374 28.22 5.75 26.51
C THR A 374 28.79 5.17 27.82
N LYS A 375 28.72 3.83 27.93
CA LYS A 375 29.54 2.90 28.77
C LYS A 375 29.23 2.95 30.29
N THR A 376 29.02 1.85 31.04
CA THR A 376 29.74 0.55 31.08
C THR A 376 28.96 -0.49 31.92
N LYS A 377 28.93 -1.76 31.46
CA LYS A 377 28.94 -3.10 32.14
C LYS A 377 28.44 -3.20 33.62
N ARG A 378 27.71 -4.22 34.08
CA ARG A 378 27.91 -5.69 33.92
C ARG A 378 26.76 -6.44 34.65
N LEU A 379 26.41 -7.63 34.12
CA LEU A 379 25.92 -8.86 34.78
C LEU A 379 24.71 -8.78 35.75
N ILE A 380 23.63 -9.50 35.41
CA ILE A 380 23.20 -10.71 36.14
C ILE A 380 22.35 -11.58 35.20
N THR A 381 22.68 -12.86 35.26
CA THR A 381 22.17 -14.01 34.51
C THR A 381 20.84 -14.51 35.10
N SER A 382 20.03 -15.13 34.24
CA SER A 382 19.37 -16.43 34.48
C SER A 382 17.82 -16.47 34.48
N LEU A 383 17.35 -17.54 33.83
CA LEU A 383 16.05 -18.24 33.92
C LEU A 383 14.89 -17.71 33.06
N MET A 384 14.68 -18.33 31.90
CA MET A 384 13.59 -19.30 31.69
C MET A 384 13.63 -19.89 30.27
N GLN A 385 13.73 -21.22 30.20
CA GLN A 385 13.46 -22.07 29.04
C GLN A 385 12.36 -23.09 29.43
N PRO A 386 11.75 -23.80 28.47
CA PRO A 386 10.31 -23.99 28.41
C PRO A 386 9.85 -25.39 28.83
N ILE A 387 8.54 -25.55 28.97
CA ILE A 387 7.86 -26.85 29.06
C ILE A 387 6.84 -26.88 27.91
N PHE A 388 7.04 -27.77 26.94
CA PHE A 388 6.12 -28.88 26.65
C PHE A 388 6.59 -29.69 25.41
N SER A 389 6.82 -30.98 25.70
CA SER A 389 6.69 -32.21 24.89
C SER A 389 7.37 -32.35 23.53
#